data_AF-A0A1F8X0W7-F1
#
_entry.id   AF-A0A1F8X0W7-F1
#
_cell.length_a   1.000
_cell.length_b   1.000
_cell.length_c   1.000
_cell.angle_alpha   90.00
_cell.angle_beta   90.00
_cell.angle_gamma   90.00
#
_symmetry.space_group_name_H-M   'P 1'
#
loop_
_entity.id
_entity.type
_entity.pdbx_description
1 polymer ?
#
loop_
_entity_poly.entity_id
_entity_poly.type
_entity_poly.pdbx_seq_one_letter_code
_entity_poly.pdbx_strand_id
1 'polypeptide(L)'
;MSFYTVVKTELSNRKYLICALDELKKRGEITNFVANERKDTVEIDRDGDIMTVIKEKTGNYQLGGDNRVVGKFSNRLKQIYAYESIKDNLPLDFEIASEQETEGEIQILLKG
;
A
#
# COMPACT_ATOMS: atom_id res chain seq x y z
N MET A 1 -26.65 -1.54 -2.90
CA MET A 1 -26.26 -1.21 -1.52
C MET A 1 -24.75 -1.18 -1.44
N SER A 2 -24.16 0.00 -1.28
CA SER A 2 -22.73 0.20 -1.06
C SER A 2 -22.45 -0.10 0.41
N PHE A 3 -21.71 -1.16 0.70
CA PHE A 3 -21.36 -1.53 2.07
C PHE A 3 -20.01 -0.90 2.40
N TYR A 4 -20.01 0.03 3.36
CA TYR A 4 -18.78 0.58 3.90
C TYR A 4 -18.05 -0.52 4.67
N THR A 5 -16.79 -0.78 4.30
CA THR A 5 -15.96 -1.83 4.91
C THR A 5 -14.66 -1.22 5.39
N VAL A 6 -14.22 -1.68 6.56
CA VAL A 6 -12.93 -1.30 7.15
C VAL A 6 -12.07 -2.54 7.24
N VAL A 7 -10.96 -2.54 6.52
CA VAL A 7 -9.94 -3.60 6.58
C VAL A 7 -8.84 -3.16 7.53
N LYS A 8 -8.70 -3.88 8.64
CA LYS A 8 -7.57 -3.70 9.55
C LYS A 8 -6.32 -4.30 8.91
N THR A 9 -5.24 -3.53 8.89
CA THR A 9 -3.98 -3.98 8.31
C THR A 9 -2.91 -4.05 9.40
N GLU A 10 -1.82 -4.76 9.12
CA GLU A 10 -0.64 -4.82 9.98
C GLU A 10 0.41 -3.76 9.60
N LEU A 11 0.04 -2.84 8.70
CA LEU A 11 0.92 -1.77 8.25
C LEU A 11 1.12 -0.77 9.40
N SER A 12 2.37 -0.46 9.74
CA SER A 12 2.70 0.38 10.90
C SER A 12 3.59 1.57 10.54
N ASN A 13 4.43 1.45 9.51
CA ASN A 13 5.38 2.49 9.13
C ASN A 13 4.80 3.42 8.05
N ARG A 14 4.78 4.72 8.35
CA ARG A 14 4.28 5.74 7.42
C ARG A 14 5.15 5.91 6.17
N LYS A 15 6.48 5.77 6.29
CA LYS A 15 7.42 5.97 5.17
C LYS A 15 7.06 5.01 4.02
N TYR A 16 6.99 3.72 4.31
CA TYR A 16 6.66 2.70 3.33
C TYR A 16 5.22 2.79 2.81
N LEU A 17 4.29 3.30 3.62
CA LEU A 17 2.91 3.57 3.16
C LEU A 17 2.89 4.65 2.07
N ILE A 18 3.62 5.76 2.27
CA ILE A 18 3.70 6.84 1.28
C ILE A 18 4.43 6.35 0.02
N CYS A 19 5.57 5.67 0.18
CA CYS A 19 6.29 5.09 -0.96
C CYS A 19 5.41 4.14 -1.78
N ALA A 20 4.65 3.27 -1.11
CA ALA A 20 3.74 2.36 -1.78
C ALA A 20 2.62 3.09 -2.53
N LEU A 21 2.06 4.16 -1.96
CA LEU A 21 1.05 4.97 -2.65
C LEU A 21 1.63 5.72 -3.86
N ASP A 22 2.87 6.20 -3.76
CA ASP A 22 3.56 6.81 -4.89
C ASP A 22 3.83 5.79 -6.01
N GLU A 23 4.23 4.56 -5.69
CA GLU A 23 4.37 3.50 -6.69
C GLU A 23 3.03 3.13 -7.34
N LEU A 24 1.95 3.00 -6.55
CA LEU A 24 0.61 2.73 -7.08
C LEU A 24 0.12 3.85 -8.01
N LYS A 25 0.44 5.11 -7.69
CA LYS A 25 0.14 6.25 -8.57
C LYS A 25 0.93 6.19 -9.86
N LYS A 26 2.23 5.87 -9.81
CA LYS A 26 3.07 5.69 -11.01
C LYS A 26 2.60 4.55 -11.91
N ARG A 27 2.09 3.47 -11.32
CA ARG A 27 1.52 2.31 -12.03
C ARG A 27 0.11 2.60 -12.59
N GLY A 28 -0.48 3.75 -12.27
CA GLY A 28 -1.82 4.13 -12.71
C GLY A 28 -2.95 3.38 -12.00
N GLU A 29 -2.67 2.75 -10.85
CA GLU A 29 -3.66 2.01 -10.07
C GLU A 29 -4.53 2.91 -9.17
N ILE A 30 -4.03 4.12 -8.89
CA ILE A 30 -4.75 5.20 -8.21
C ILE A 30 -4.57 6.49 -8.98
N THR A 31 -5.58 7.37 -8.92
CA THR A 31 -5.56 8.67 -9.58
C THR A 31 -4.76 9.66 -8.75
N ASN A 32 -5.05 9.72 -7.44
CA ASN A 32 -4.34 10.62 -6.53
C ASN A 32 -4.42 10.14 -5.08
N PHE A 33 -3.59 10.72 -4.21
CA PHE A 33 -3.73 10.57 -2.77
C PHE A 33 -3.35 11.88 -2.06
N VAL A 34 -3.94 12.11 -0.89
CA VAL A 34 -3.67 13.26 -0.04
C VAL A 34 -3.34 12.75 1.36
N ALA A 35 -2.07 12.92 1.76
CA ALA A 35 -1.63 12.58 3.10
C ALA A 35 -1.75 13.77 4.04
N ASN A 36 -2.52 13.64 5.12
CA ASN A 36 -2.63 14.65 6.16
C ASN A 36 -1.64 14.35 7.29
N GLU A 37 -0.58 15.16 7.38
CA GLU A 37 0.45 15.03 8.40
C GLU A 37 -0.04 15.14 9.83
N ARG A 38 -1.07 15.96 10.08
CA ARG A 38 -1.54 16.25 11.44
C ARG A 38 -2.45 15.17 12.02
N LYS A 39 -3.12 14.39 11.17
CA LYS A 39 -4.14 13.43 11.58
C LYS A 39 -3.75 11.97 11.32
N ASP A 40 -2.56 11.70 10.76
CA ASP A 40 -2.16 10.37 10.28
C ASP A 40 -3.27 9.70 9.44
N THR A 41 -3.93 10.50 8.63
CA THR A 41 -4.97 10.07 7.67
C THR A 41 -4.47 10.27 6.26
N VAL A 42 -4.75 9.31 5.39
CA VAL A 42 -4.49 9.41 3.95
C VAL A 42 -5.78 9.17 3.20
N GLU A 43 -6.18 10.11 2.37
CA GLU A 43 -7.30 9.96 1.45
C GLU A 43 -6.74 9.50 0.11
N ILE A 44 -7.35 8.47 -0.47
CA ILE A 44 -6.92 7.85 -1.73
C ILE A 44 -8.09 7.94 -2.68
N ASP A 45 -7.83 8.47 -3.87
CA ASP A 45 -8.80 8.55 -4.96
C ASP A 45 -8.41 7.56 -6.05
N ARG A 46 -9.35 6.65 -6.36
CA ARG A 46 -9.25 5.69 -7.44
C ARG A 46 -10.45 5.85 -8.36
N ASP A 47 -10.28 6.66 -9.40
CA ASP A 47 -11.29 6.89 -10.44
C ASP A 47 -12.67 7.32 -9.88
N GLY A 48 -12.67 8.11 -8.81
CA GLY A 48 -13.87 8.60 -8.13
C GLY A 48 -14.31 7.77 -6.92
N ASP A 49 -13.71 6.60 -6.69
CA ASP A 49 -13.88 5.82 -5.46
C ASP A 49 -12.91 6.31 -4.38
N ILE A 50 -13.43 7.03 -3.39
CA ILE A 50 -12.64 7.57 -2.28
C ILE A 50 -12.47 6.49 -1.20
N MET A 51 -11.21 6.21 -0.88
CA MET A 51 -10.81 5.36 0.25
C MET A 51 -10.06 6.18 1.28
N THR A 52 -10.11 5.75 2.54
CA THR A 52 -9.43 6.45 3.64
C THR A 52 -8.57 5.48 4.43
N VAL A 53 -7.28 5.78 4.54
CA VAL A 53 -6.36 5.13 5.46
C VAL A 53 -6.29 5.96 6.74
N ILE A 54 -6.49 5.33 7.89
CA ILE A 54 -6.44 5.98 9.21
C ILE A 54 -5.53 5.16 10.11
N LYS A 55 -4.69 5.80 10.92
CA LYS A 55 -3.94 5.10 11.96
C LYS A 55 -4.81 4.83 13.18
N GLU A 56 -4.94 3.55 13.56
CA GLU A 56 -5.56 3.16 14.82
C GLU A 56 -4.68 3.52 16.02
N LYS A 57 -5.28 3.63 17.20
CA LYS A 57 -4.57 3.86 18.47
C LYS A 57 -3.57 2.75 18.82
N THR A 58 -3.78 1.56 18.26
CA THR A 58 -2.88 0.39 18.35
C THR A 58 -1.59 0.57 17.55
N GLY A 59 -1.50 1.62 16.72
CA GLY A 59 -0.32 1.94 15.90
C GLY A 59 -0.40 1.46 14.46
N ASN A 60 -1.39 0.62 14.14
CA ASN A 60 -1.59 0.04 12.81
C ASN A 60 -2.51 0.88 11.93
N TYR A 61 -2.34 0.84 10.62
CA TYR A 61 -3.25 1.48 9.68
C TYR A 61 -4.48 0.62 9.39
N GLN A 62 -5.63 1.26 9.22
CA GLN A 62 -6.88 0.69 8.73
C GLN A 62 -7.27 1.38 7.43
N LEU A 63 -7.79 0.61 6.48
CA LEU A 63 -8.28 1.11 5.19
C LEU A 63 -9.81 1.00 5.18
N GLY A 64 -10.49 2.13 5.02
CA GLY A 64 -11.95 2.23 4.93
C GLY A 64 -12.42 2.69 3.54
N GLY A 65 -13.61 2.26 3.13
CA GLY A 65 -14.22 2.63 1.84
C GLY A 65 -15.26 1.61 1.38
N ASP A 66 -15.62 1.63 0.08
CA ASP A 66 -16.53 0.64 -0.50
C ASP A 66 -15.89 -0.76 -0.50
N ASN A 67 -16.61 -1.75 0.03
CA ASN A 67 -16.15 -3.15 0.14
C ASN A 67 -15.54 -3.71 -1.16
N ARG A 68 -16.16 -3.42 -2.32
CA ARG A 68 -15.74 -3.97 -3.62
C ARG A 68 -14.34 -3.52 -4.01
N VAL A 69 -14.01 -2.28 -3.66
CA VAL A 69 -12.76 -1.61 -4.03
C VAL A 69 -11.70 -1.87 -2.96
N VAL A 70 -12.07 -1.67 -1.69
CA VAL A 70 -11.19 -1.78 -0.53
C VAL A 70 -10.59 -3.17 -0.38
N GLY A 71 -11.36 -4.24 -0.59
CA GLY A 71 -10.84 -5.60 -0.47
C GLY A 71 -9.67 -5.88 -1.41
N LYS A 72 -9.88 -5.63 -2.72
CA LYS A 72 -8.83 -5.81 -3.74
C LYS A 72 -7.67 -4.85 -3.56
N PHE A 73 -7.96 -3.57 -3.29
CA PHE A 73 -6.94 -2.55 -3.10
C PHE A 73 -6.09 -2.82 -1.86
N SER A 74 -6.67 -3.30 -0.76
CA SER A 74 -5.94 -3.58 0.48
C SER A 74 -4.85 -4.63 0.28
N ASN A 75 -5.12 -5.70 -0.48
CA ASN A 75 -4.13 -6.74 -0.77
C ASN A 75 -3.00 -6.18 -1.61
N ARG A 76 -3.34 -5.41 -2.63
CA ARG A 76 -2.36 -4.78 -3.53
C ARG A 76 -1.48 -3.76 -2.81
N LEU A 77 -2.07 -2.92 -1.96
CA LEU A 77 -1.33 -1.98 -1.12
C LEU A 77 -0.36 -2.69 -0.18
N LYS A 78 -0.78 -3.80 0.45
CA LYS A 78 0.10 -4.60 1.31
C LYS A 78 1.29 -5.19 0.55
N GLN A 79 1.07 -5.66 -0.68
CA GLN A 79 2.15 -6.20 -1.52
C GLN A 79 3.20 -5.14 -1.86
N ILE A 80 2.78 -3.98 -2.35
CA ILE A 80 3.71 -2.89 -2.70
C ILE A 80 4.40 -2.34 -1.43
N TYR A 81 3.67 -2.22 -0.33
CA TYR A 81 4.27 -1.85 0.96
C TYR A 81 5.37 -2.83 1.38
N ALA A 82 5.10 -4.14 1.28
CA ALA A 82 6.08 -5.16 1.63
C ALA A 82 7.30 -5.07 0.70
N TYR A 83 7.08 -4.83 -0.60
CA TYR A 83 8.15 -4.64 -1.57
C TYR A 83 9.07 -3.48 -1.19
N GLU A 84 8.49 -2.31 -0.90
CA GLU A 84 9.26 -1.12 -0.52
C GLU A 84 9.99 -1.32 0.82
N SER A 85 9.38 -2.03 1.77
CA SER A 85 10.02 -2.39 3.02
C SER A 85 11.20 -3.36 2.81
N ILE A 86 11.11 -4.29 1.85
CA ILE A 86 12.20 -5.22 1.53
C ILE A 86 13.36 -4.46 0.88
N LYS A 87 13.10 -3.59 -0.09
CA LYS A 87 14.14 -2.78 -0.75
C LYS A 87 14.99 -2.00 0.24
N ASP A 88 14.35 -1.36 1.22
CA ASP A 88 15.03 -0.49 2.20
C ASP A 88 15.79 -1.28 3.28
N ASN A 89 15.48 -2.58 3.46
CA ASN A 89 16.10 -3.44 4.49
C ASN A 89 16.93 -4.59 3.91
N LEU A 90 17.26 -4.57 2.62
CA LEU A 90 18.13 -5.57 2.01
C LEU A 90 19.54 -5.48 2.61
N PRO A 91 20.14 -6.59 3.05
CA PRO A 91 21.55 -6.62 3.47
C PRO A 91 22.45 -6.20 2.30
N LEU A 92 23.57 -5.53 2.61
CA LEU A 92 24.53 -5.03 1.60
C LEU A 92 25.08 -6.12 0.67
N ASP A 93 25.05 -7.38 1.10
CA ASP A 93 25.53 -8.53 0.34
C ASP A 93 24.54 -9.02 -0.73
N PHE A 94 23.31 -8.48 -0.77
CA PHE A 94 22.28 -8.88 -1.73
C PHE A 94 21.82 -7.69 -2.58
N GLU A 95 21.82 -7.89 -3.90
CA GLU A 95 21.24 -6.98 -4.88
C GLU A 95 19.99 -7.60 -5.52
N ILE A 96 19.02 -6.77 -5.92
CA ILE A 96 17.86 -7.22 -6.69
C ILE A 96 18.31 -7.45 -8.14
N ALA A 97 18.39 -8.72 -8.54
CA ALA A 97 18.84 -9.13 -9.87
C ALA A 97 17.71 -9.22 -10.90
N SER A 98 16.47 -9.46 -10.47
CA SER A 98 15.29 -9.41 -11.36
C SER A 98 14.02 -9.14 -10.56
N GLU A 99 13.15 -8.31 -11.10
CA GLU A 99 11.77 -8.11 -10.67
C GLU A 99 10.84 -8.69 -11.74
N GLN A 100 9.96 -9.62 -11.38
CA GLN A 100 8.89 -10.10 -12.25
C GLN A 100 7.56 -10.06 -11.50
N GLU A 101 6.53 -9.56 -12.17
CA GLU A 101 5.17 -9.57 -11.65
C GLU A 101 4.36 -10.60 -12.43
N THR A 102 4.00 -11.71 -11.77
CA THR A 102 3.29 -12.83 -12.38
C THR A 102 2.01 -13.09 -11.59
N GLU A 103 0.85 -13.00 -12.24
CA GLU A 103 -0.46 -13.30 -11.65
C GLU A 103 -0.80 -12.55 -10.33
N GLY A 104 -0.22 -11.36 -10.13
CA GLY A 104 -0.44 -10.56 -8.92
C GLY A 104 0.50 -10.91 -7.77
N GLU A 105 1.52 -11.73 -8.01
CA GLU A 105 2.66 -11.94 -7.12
C GLU A 105 3.88 -11.16 -7.62
N ILE A 106 4.60 -10.54 -6.69
CA ILE A 106 5.87 -9.86 -6.98
C ILE A 106 6.99 -10.86 -6.66
N GLN A 107 7.62 -11.38 -7.70
CA GLN A 107 8.78 -12.27 -7.59
C GLN A 107 10.05 -11.44 -7.67
N ILE A 108 10.84 -11.50 -6.61
CA ILE A 108 12.11 -10.81 -6.49
C ILE A 108 13.21 -11.87 -6.52
N LEU A 109 14.06 -11.84 -7.55
CA LEU A 109 15.28 -12.62 -7.58
C LEU A 109 16.39 -11.81 -6.91
N LEU A 110 16.88 -12.29 -5.77
CA LEU A 110 18.03 -11.71 -5.08
C LEU A 110 19.30 -12.38 -5.56
N LYS A 111 20.36 -11.60 -5.78
CA LYS A 111 21.70 -12.08 -6.10
C LYS A 111 22.67 -11.60 -5.03
N GLY A 112 23.41 -12.54 -4.46
CA GLY A 112 24.54 -12.35 -3.55
C GLY A 112 25.59 -13.40 -3.85
#